data_AF-A0A6A6LAW0-F1
#
_entry.id   AF-A0A6A6LAW0-F1
#
_cell.length_a   1.000
_cell.length_b   1.000
_cell.length_c   1.000
_cell.angle_alpha   90.00
_cell.angle_beta   90.00
_cell.angle_gamma   90.00
#
_symmetry.space_group_name_H-M   'P 1'
#
loop_
_entity.id
_entity.type
_entity.pdbx_description
1 polymer ?
#
loop_
_entity_poly.entity_id
_entity_poly.type
_entity_poly.pdbx_seq_one_letter_code
_entity_poly.pdbx_strand_id
1 'polypeptide(L)'
;MCNYVSETGKKFRRTHICSVLCFQGKAALSVEPVPPTFTKLNSGNVRVERRGIMMLTFMPAIATEVGSLISLGPKDSSEFFHDPSMLSSNAGQVRKSLSIKPQADGGGYFVSLSVVNNILRTNERFNVPLTAGEFAVLKTACSFALPHIMGWDRLTAKLPKESVGSPSKANRQEPDLEWAK
;
A
#
# COMPACT_ATOMS: atom_id res chain seq x y z
N MET A 1 -2.32 25.34 -12.03
CA MET A 1 -3.09 26.47 -11.46
C MET A 1 -4.54 26.21 -11.82
N CYS A 2 -5.38 25.80 -10.85
CA CYS A 2 -6.81 25.59 -11.10
C CYS A 2 -7.55 26.31 -9.97
N ASN A 3 -8.23 27.39 -10.33
CA ASN A 3 -9.03 28.19 -9.40
C ASN A 3 -10.43 27.57 -9.31
N TYR A 4 -10.94 27.42 -8.10
CA TYR A 4 -12.38 27.26 -7.88
C TYR A 4 -12.80 28.25 -6.80
N VAL A 5 -13.66 29.18 -7.18
CA VAL A 5 -14.40 30.06 -6.28
C VAL A 5 -15.69 29.33 -5.94
N SER A 6 -16.02 29.18 -4.66
CA SER A 6 -17.40 28.90 -4.24
C SER A 6 -17.80 29.83 -3.11
N GLU A 7 -18.88 30.57 -3.37
CA GLU A 7 -19.63 31.37 -2.42
C GLU A 7 -20.33 30.42 -1.44
N THR A 8 -19.76 30.27 -0.25
CA THR A 8 -20.43 30.04 1.04
C THR A 8 -19.34 29.67 2.06
N GLY A 9 -19.22 30.45 3.12
CA GLY A 9 -18.08 30.49 4.04
C GLY A 9 -17.87 29.29 4.96
N LYS A 10 -17.80 28.05 4.43
CA LYS A 10 -17.28 26.89 5.15
C LYS A 10 -16.18 26.23 4.33
N LYS A 11 -14.93 26.62 4.62
CA LYS A 11 -13.72 25.97 4.11
C LYS A 11 -13.63 24.57 4.72
N PHE A 12 -14.26 23.58 4.09
CA PHE A 12 -13.97 22.18 4.36
C PHE A 12 -12.59 21.87 3.76
N ARG A 13 -11.53 22.05 4.57
CA ARG A 13 -10.20 21.57 4.18
C ARG A 13 -10.26 20.04 4.27
N ARG A 14 -10.46 19.37 3.14
CA ARG A 14 -10.13 17.95 2.99
C ARG A 14 -8.64 17.81 3.28
N THR A 15 -8.29 17.37 4.48
CA THR A 15 -6.92 16.97 4.79
C THR A 15 -6.69 15.64 4.09
N HIS A 16 -6.14 15.67 2.88
CA HIS A 16 -5.64 14.47 2.24
C HIS A 16 -4.31 14.10 2.90
N ILE A 17 -4.37 13.20 3.87
CA ILE A 17 -3.18 12.55 4.42
C ILE A 17 -2.85 11.41 3.46
N CYS A 18 -1.71 11.52 2.78
CA CYS A 18 -1.21 10.47 1.90
C CYS A 18 -0.22 9.62 2.70
N SER A 19 -0.57 8.36 2.92
CA SER A 19 0.38 7.38 3.47
C SER A 19 1.30 6.90 2.36
N VAL A 20 2.57 6.69 2.70
CA VAL A 20 3.56 6.08 1.81
C VAL A 20 3.75 4.64 2.25
N LEU A 21 3.69 3.70 1.30
CA LEU A 21 3.97 2.29 1.54
C LEU A 21 5.29 1.89 0.88
N CYS A 22 6.19 1.36 1.68
CA CYS A 22 7.46 0.80 1.24
C CYS A 22 7.42 -0.72 1.39
N PHE A 23 7.84 -1.45 0.37
CA PHE A 23 7.88 -2.91 0.39
C PHE A 23 9.33 -3.37 0.24
N GLN A 24 9.82 -4.18 1.19
CA GLN A 24 11.17 -4.73 1.12
C GLN A 24 11.22 -6.15 1.69
N GLY A 25 11.53 -7.13 0.83
CA GLY A 25 11.70 -8.53 1.22
C GLY A 25 10.44 -9.11 1.87
N LYS A 26 10.55 -9.45 3.16
CA LYS A 26 9.49 -10.11 3.96
C LYS A 26 8.64 -9.14 4.79
N ALA A 27 8.77 -7.84 4.58
CA ALA A 27 8.01 -6.84 5.32
C ALA A 27 7.59 -5.67 4.44
N ALA A 28 6.54 -4.99 4.87
CA ALA A 28 6.15 -3.68 4.38
C ALA A 28 6.19 -2.66 5.52
N LEU A 29 6.46 -1.41 5.17
CA LEU A 29 6.47 -0.28 6.07
C LEU A 29 5.48 0.75 5.52
N SER A 30 4.46 1.09 6.32
CA SER A 30 3.60 2.25 6.07
C SER A 30 4.13 3.44 6.86
N VAL A 31 4.17 4.61 6.22
CA VAL A 31 4.57 5.88 6.81
C VAL A 31 3.44 6.89 6.62
N GLU A 32 2.83 7.32 7.73
CA GLU A 32 1.69 8.24 7.70
C GLU A 32 2.00 9.52 8.51
N PRO A 33 1.87 10.72 7.91
CA PRO A 33 2.04 11.97 8.65
C PRO A 33 0.80 12.28 9.49
N VAL A 34 1.00 12.53 10.78
CA VAL A 34 -0.02 12.99 11.71
C VAL A 34 0.16 14.50 11.94
N PRO A 35 -0.76 15.36 11.48
CA PRO A 35 -0.59 16.82 11.53
C PRO A 35 -0.47 17.39 12.97
N PRO A 36 0.23 18.52 13.15
CA PRO A 36 0.22 19.26 14.41
C PRO A 36 -1.16 19.82 14.74
N THR A 37 -1.45 20.00 16.03
CA THR A 37 -2.66 20.68 16.51
C THR A 37 -2.31 22.08 17.02
N PHE A 38 -3.28 22.99 16.94
CA PHE A 38 -3.12 24.38 17.32
C PHE A 38 -4.26 24.84 18.22
N THR A 39 -3.94 25.53 19.30
CA THR A 39 -4.91 26.24 20.14
C THR A 39 -4.90 27.72 19.77
N LYS A 40 -6.08 28.34 19.64
CA LYS A 40 -6.19 29.80 19.46
C LYS A 40 -6.02 30.50 20.80
N LEU A 41 -5.21 31.56 20.82
CA LEU A 41 -5.04 32.44 21.97
C LEU A 41 -6.04 33.60 21.87
N ASN A 42 -6.39 34.20 23.01
CA ASN A 42 -7.30 35.35 23.09
C ASN A 42 -6.79 36.58 22.33
N SER A 43 -5.48 36.64 22.03
CA SER A 43 -4.84 37.67 21.22
C SER A 43 -5.05 37.50 19.71
N GLY A 44 -5.77 36.46 19.26
CA GLY A 44 -5.94 36.12 17.85
C GLY A 44 -4.79 35.30 17.25
N ASN A 45 -3.68 35.15 17.98
CA ASN A 45 -2.56 34.30 17.61
C ASN A 45 -2.87 32.81 17.83
N VAL A 46 -2.13 31.91 17.17
CA VAL A 46 -2.22 30.46 17.37
C VAL A 46 -0.96 29.93 18.03
N ARG A 47 -1.13 29.01 18.97
CA ARG A 47 -0.03 28.27 19.62
C ARG A 47 -0.10 26.81 19.19
N VAL A 48 1.05 26.23 18.84
CA VAL A 48 1.15 24.79 18.61
C VAL A 48 0.92 24.08 19.95
N GLU A 49 -0.09 23.22 19.98
CA GLU A 49 -0.47 22.43 21.16
C GLU A 49 0.20 21.07 21.13
N ARG A 50 0.19 20.41 19.97
CA ARG A 50 0.89 19.16 19.71
C ARG A 50 1.68 19.29 18.42
N ARG A 51 2.94 18.87 18.44
CA ARG A 51 3.75 18.77 17.22
C ARG A 51 3.22 17.63 16.35
N GLY A 52 3.36 17.76 15.03
CA GLY A 52 3.07 16.66 14.12
C GLY A 52 4.08 15.54 14.31
N ILE A 53 3.66 14.31 14.02
CA ILE A 53 4.51 13.11 14.09
C ILE A 53 4.42 12.32 12.79
N MET A 54 5.37 11.44 12.55
CA MET A 54 5.27 10.41 11.51
C MET A 54 4.94 9.09 12.22
N MET A 55 3.83 8.46 11.85
CA MET A 55 3.47 7.14 12.32
C MET A 55 4.07 6.09 11.38
N LEU A 56 4.79 5.12 11.94
CA LEU A 56 5.41 4.02 11.20
C LEU A 56 4.71 2.71 11.57
N THR A 57 4.24 1.96 10.58
CA THR A 57 3.58 0.66 10.80
C THR A 57 4.27 -0.43 10.00
N PHE A 58 4.76 -1.47 10.69
CA PHE A 58 5.41 -2.63 10.09
C PHE A 58 4.38 -3.75 9.84
N MET A 59 4.42 -4.33 8.64
CA MET A 59 3.46 -5.36 8.21
C MET A 59 4.20 -6.58 7.62
N PRO A 60 3.75 -7.82 7.90
CA PRO A 60 4.34 -9.03 7.33
C PRO A 60 4.02 -9.22 5.83
N ALA A 61 4.85 -10.01 5.16
CA ALA A 61 5.09 -10.11 3.70
C ALA A 61 3.91 -10.35 2.72
N ILE A 62 2.66 -10.50 3.16
CA ILE A 62 1.58 -11.00 2.29
C ILE A 62 1.31 -10.06 1.08
N ALA A 63 1.67 -8.78 1.20
CA ALA A 63 1.47 -7.75 0.20
C ALA A 63 2.73 -7.37 -0.62
N THR A 64 3.91 -7.93 -0.32
CA THR A 64 5.18 -7.36 -0.81
C THR A 64 5.40 -7.54 -2.30
N GLU A 65 4.98 -8.67 -2.89
CA GLU A 65 5.15 -8.92 -4.33
C GLU A 65 4.25 -8.01 -5.18
N VAL A 66 3.02 -7.78 -4.72
CA VAL A 66 2.07 -6.86 -5.36
C VAL A 66 2.58 -5.42 -5.28
N GLY A 67 3.17 -5.03 -4.14
CA GLY A 67 3.84 -3.75 -3.98
C GLY A 67 4.97 -3.54 -5.00
N SER A 68 5.88 -4.52 -5.13
CA SER A 68 6.98 -4.50 -6.10
C SER A 68 6.49 -4.38 -7.55
N LEU A 69 5.40 -5.08 -7.89
CA LEU A 69 4.75 -4.99 -9.21
C LEU A 69 4.23 -3.57 -9.49
N ILE A 70 3.53 -2.97 -8.52
CA ILE A 70 2.95 -1.62 -8.66
C ILE A 70 4.07 -0.58 -8.81
N SER A 71 5.16 -0.73 -8.05
CA SER A 71 6.29 0.21 -8.07
C SER A 71 7.23 0.03 -9.26
N LEU A 72 7.03 -0.97 -10.12
CA LEU A 72 7.94 -1.27 -11.22
C LEU A 72 8.06 -0.08 -12.19
N GLY A 73 9.26 0.45 -12.40
CA GLY A 73 9.52 1.49 -13.39
C GLY A 73 9.50 0.99 -14.85
N PRO A 74 9.58 1.90 -15.83
CA PRO A 74 9.58 1.58 -17.27
C PRO A 74 10.75 0.70 -17.72
N LYS A 75 11.87 0.77 -17.00
CA LYS A 75 13.12 0.03 -17.31
C LYS A 75 13.47 -1.01 -16.26
N ASP A 76 12.65 -1.12 -15.22
CA ASP A 76 12.95 -2.00 -14.09
C ASP A 76 12.37 -3.38 -14.36
N SER A 77 13.00 -4.38 -13.75
CA SER A 77 12.52 -5.76 -13.73
C SER A 77 12.26 -6.22 -12.31
N SER A 78 11.33 -7.15 -12.14
CA SER A 78 11.10 -7.85 -10.88
C SER A 78 11.14 -9.35 -11.07
N GLU A 79 11.69 -10.07 -10.10
CA GLU A 79 11.70 -11.53 -10.06
C GLU A 79 11.30 -12.02 -8.67
N PHE A 80 10.40 -12.99 -8.65
CA PHE A 80 9.84 -13.60 -7.45
C PHE A 80 10.13 -15.09 -7.48
N PHE A 81 10.54 -15.65 -6.34
CA PHE A 81 10.95 -17.04 -6.22
C PHE A 81 10.21 -17.70 -5.06
N HIS A 82 9.53 -18.80 -5.36
CA HIS A 82 8.80 -19.60 -4.38
C HIS A 82 9.30 -21.03 -4.42
N ASP A 83 9.66 -21.55 -3.25
CA ASP A 83 9.95 -22.97 -3.01
C ASP A 83 8.96 -23.47 -1.95
N PRO A 84 7.99 -24.34 -2.32
CA PRO A 84 6.99 -24.85 -1.38
C PRO A 84 7.60 -25.59 -0.18
N SER A 85 8.82 -26.09 -0.31
CA SER A 85 9.54 -26.87 0.69
C SER A 85 10.71 -26.08 1.28
N MET A 86 10.74 -24.76 1.10
CA MET A 86 11.74 -23.90 1.72
C MET A 86 11.79 -24.13 3.23
N LEU A 87 13.00 -24.22 3.80
CA LEU A 87 13.24 -24.52 5.22
C LEU A 87 12.92 -25.97 5.65
N SER A 88 12.74 -26.89 4.71
CA SER A 88 12.65 -28.33 4.99
C SER A 88 13.79 -29.12 4.32
N SER A 89 13.88 -30.42 4.58
CA SER A 89 14.81 -31.34 3.90
C SER A 89 14.59 -31.43 2.39
N ASN A 90 13.40 -31.03 1.92
CA ASN A 90 12.97 -31.13 0.53
C ASN A 90 13.19 -29.81 -0.24
N ALA A 91 13.83 -28.82 0.38
CA ALA A 91 14.14 -27.55 -0.26
C ALA A 91 14.93 -27.77 -1.58
N GLY A 92 14.60 -26.99 -2.59
CA GLY A 92 15.21 -27.04 -3.93
C GLY A 92 14.62 -28.10 -4.85
N GLN A 93 13.71 -28.97 -4.37
CA GLN A 93 13.06 -29.98 -5.22
C GLN A 93 12.06 -29.36 -6.21
N VAL A 94 11.34 -28.31 -5.82
CA VAL A 94 10.42 -27.58 -6.69
C VAL A 94 10.67 -26.09 -6.55
N ARG A 95 10.93 -25.41 -7.66
CA ARG A 95 11.21 -23.98 -7.70
C ARG A 95 10.28 -23.32 -8.70
N LYS A 96 9.50 -22.34 -8.23
CA LYS A 96 8.63 -21.50 -9.05
C LYS A 96 9.26 -20.12 -9.14
N SER A 97 9.43 -19.60 -10.33
CA SER A 97 9.97 -18.27 -10.58
C SER A 97 8.99 -17.49 -11.46
N LEU A 98 8.58 -16.31 -11.00
CA LEU A 98 7.82 -15.35 -11.79
C LEU A 98 8.73 -14.16 -12.08
N SER A 99 8.85 -13.77 -13.34
CA SER A 99 9.66 -12.62 -13.74
C SER A 99 8.87 -11.68 -14.63
N ILE A 100 9.13 -10.38 -14.46
CA ILE A 100 8.52 -9.30 -15.22
C ILE A 100 9.65 -8.42 -15.71
N LYS A 101 9.83 -8.37 -17.03
CA LYS A 101 10.94 -7.67 -17.68
C LYS A 101 10.44 -6.72 -18.76
N PRO A 102 10.98 -5.50 -18.87
CA PRO A 102 10.61 -4.58 -19.93
C PRO A 102 11.10 -5.13 -21.28
N GLN A 103 10.30 -4.90 -22.33
CA GLN A 103 10.69 -5.22 -23.70
C GLN A 103 11.75 -4.22 -24.18
N ALA A 104 12.72 -4.68 -24.98
CA ALA A 104 13.85 -3.85 -25.44
C ALA A 104 13.42 -2.63 -26.27
N ASP A 105 12.27 -2.71 -26.95
CA ASP A 105 11.68 -1.64 -27.75
C ASP A 105 10.82 -0.67 -26.93
N GLY A 106 10.63 -0.91 -25.63
CA GLY A 106 9.76 -0.12 -24.75
C GLY A 106 8.26 -0.30 -25.00
N GLY A 107 7.86 -1.26 -25.83
CA GLY A 107 6.45 -1.52 -26.19
C GLY A 107 5.62 -2.12 -25.05
N GLY A 108 6.28 -2.63 -24.00
CA GLY A 108 5.61 -3.26 -22.88
C GLY A 108 6.54 -4.12 -22.04
N TYR A 109 6.00 -5.23 -21.53
CA TYR A 109 6.66 -6.13 -20.59
C TYR A 109 6.43 -7.58 -20.98
N PHE A 110 7.40 -8.44 -20.67
CA PHE A 110 7.23 -9.89 -20.65
C PHE A 110 7.00 -10.37 -19.23
N VAL A 111 5.91 -11.08 -19.01
CA VAL A 111 5.64 -11.84 -17.80
C VAL A 111 5.97 -13.30 -18.06
N SER A 112 6.89 -13.87 -17.29
CA SER A 112 7.34 -15.25 -17.45
C SER A 112 7.21 -16.00 -16.14
N LEU A 113 6.46 -17.10 -16.15
CA LEU A 113 6.38 -18.08 -15.06
C LEU A 113 7.16 -19.34 -15.45
N SER A 114 8.11 -19.73 -14.61
CA SER A 114 8.90 -20.95 -14.78
C SER A 114 8.72 -21.84 -13.56
N VAL A 115 8.43 -23.12 -13.77
CA VAL A 115 8.35 -24.13 -12.72
C VAL A 115 9.34 -25.24 -13.03
N VAL A 116 10.36 -25.35 -12.19
CA VAL A 116 11.35 -26.42 -12.25
C VAL A 116 11.01 -27.42 -11.16
N ASN A 117 10.69 -28.65 -11.56
CA ASN A 117 10.44 -29.76 -10.64
C ASN A 117 11.52 -30.83 -10.84
N ASN A 118 12.44 -30.91 -9.89
CA ASN A 118 13.55 -31.84 -9.91
C ASN A 118 13.15 -33.28 -9.56
N ILE A 119 12.02 -33.48 -8.88
CA ILE A 119 11.49 -34.82 -8.56
C ILE A 119 10.99 -35.49 -9.83
N LEU A 120 10.17 -34.76 -10.61
CA LEU A 120 9.58 -35.25 -11.86
C LEU A 120 10.45 -34.97 -13.08
N ARG A 121 11.58 -34.27 -12.90
CA ARG A 121 12.49 -33.81 -13.96
C ARG A 121 11.80 -32.98 -15.05
N THR A 122 10.84 -32.14 -14.66
CA THR A 122 10.13 -31.24 -15.57
C THR A 122 10.63 -29.81 -15.43
N ASN A 123 10.58 -29.08 -16.54
CA ASN A 123 10.86 -27.64 -16.59
C ASN A 123 9.82 -27.00 -17.51
N GLU A 124 8.80 -26.42 -16.90
CA GLU A 124 7.69 -25.79 -17.59
C GLU A 124 7.87 -24.28 -17.56
N ARG A 125 7.67 -23.64 -18.71
CA ARG A 125 7.79 -22.19 -18.82
C ARG A 125 6.63 -21.62 -19.64
N PHE A 126 6.01 -20.60 -19.09
CA PHE A 126 4.93 -19.85 -19.70
C PHE A 126 5.34 -18.38 -19.81
N ASN A 127 5.27 -17.80 -21.00
CA ASN A 127 5.63 -16.40 -21.27
C ASN A 127 4.45 -15.67 -21.92
N VAL A 128 4.12 -14.49 -21.42
CA VAL A 128 3.05 -13.63 -21.95
C VAL A 128 3.62 -12.23 -22.18
N PRO A 129 3.59 -11.72 -23.42
CA PRO A 129 3.82 -10.30 -23.67
C PRO A 129 2.60 -9.50 -23.20
N LEU A 130 2.84 -8.39 -22.52
CA LEU A 130 1.85 -7.38 -22.17
C LEU A 130 2.29 -6.05 -22.77
N THR A 131 1.38 -5.36 -23.44
CA THR A 131 1.59 -3.98 -23.86
C THR A 131 1.70 -3.04 -22.65
N ALA A 132 2.27 -1.85 -22.85
CA ALA A 132 2.31 -0.82 -21.80
C ALA A 132 0.91 -0.47 -21.24
N GLY A 133 -0.12 -0.48 -22.10
CA GLY A 133 -1.52 -0.24 -21.70
C GLY A 133 -2.08 -1.34 -20.81
N GLU A 134 -1.91 -2.60 -21.20
CA GLU A 134 -2.34 -3.76 -20.39
C GLU A 134 -1.61 -3.81 -19.04
N PHE A 135 -0.31 -3.51 -19.04
CA PHE A 135 0.47 -3.47 -17.81
C PHE A 135 0.03 -2.31 -16.89
N ALA A 136 -0.35 -1.16 -17.44
CA ALA A 136 -0.92 -0.06 -16.66
C ALA A 136 -2.25 -0.47 -15.99
N VAL A 137 -3.14 -1.14 -16.73
CA VAL A 137 -4.40 -1.69 -16.18
C VAL A 137 -4.11 -2.68 -15.05
N LEU A 138 -3.13 -3.56 -15.23
CA LEU A 138 -2.71 -4.52 -14.21
C LEU A 138 -2.25 -3.80 -12.93
N LYS A 139 -1.38 -2.78 -13.03
CA LYS A 139 -0.95 -1.99 -11.87
C LYS A 139 -2.12 -1.32 -11.17
N THR A 140 -3.05 -0.73 -11.92
CA THR A 140 -4.23 -0.09 -11.34
C THR A 140 -5.12 -1.10 -10.62
N ALA A 141 -5.35 -2.28 -11.20
CA ALA A 141 -6.13 -3.35 -10.58
C ALA A 141 -5.46 -3.84 -9.29
N CYS A 142 -4.13 -4.03 -9.30
CA CYS A 142 -3.36 -4.39 -8.12
C CYS A 142 -3.43 -3.32 -7.02
N SER A 143 -3.26 -2.05 -7.36
CA SER A 143 -3.39 -0.94 -6.40
C SER A 143 -4.78 -0.86 -5.77
N PHE A 144 -5.81 -1.15 -6.56
CA PHE A 144 -7.19 -1.21 -6.06
C PHE A 144 -7.42 -2.42 -5.16
N ALA A 145 -6.91 -3.61 -5.52
CA ALA A 145 -7.12 -4.83 -4.76
C ALA A 145 -6.29 -4.87 -3.45
N LEU A 146 -5.15 -4.18 -3.41
CA LEU A 146 -4.19 -4.27 -2.30
C LEU A 146 -4.80 -3.94 -0.92
N PRO A 147 -5.57 -2.85 -0.72
CA PRO A 147 -6.24 -2.57 0.55
C PRO A 147 -7.25 -3.65 0.96
N HIS A 148 -7.95 -4.27 0.01
CA HIS A 148 -8.89 -5.36 0.27
C HIS A 148 -8.16 -6.63 0.69
N ILE A 149 -7.05 -6.96 0.02
CA ILE A 149 -6.19 -8.10 0.39
C ILE A 149 -5.61 -7.90 1.81
N MET A 150 -5.26 -6.67 2.17
CA MET A 150 -4.79 -6.31 3.51
C MET A 150 -5.92 -6.24 4.57
N GLY A 151 -7.19 -6.33 4.16
CA GLY A 151 -8.35 -6.20 5.05
C GLY A 151 -8.60 -4.77 5.57
N TRP A 152 -8.00 -3.76 4.95
CA TRP A 152 -8.16 -2.35 5.34
C TRP A 152 -9.52 -1.79 4.99
N ASP A 153 -10.17 -2.34 3.98
CA ASP A 153 -11.56 -2.05 3.65
C ASP A 153 -12.48 -2.28 4.85
N ARG A 154 -12.23 -3.32 5.66
CA ARG A 154 -12.99 -3.60 6.89
C ARG A 154 -12.68 -2.62 8.02
N LEU A 155 -11.47 -2.08 8.08
CA LEU A 155 -11.07 -1.08 9.08
C LEU A 155 -11.64 0.31 8.75
N THR A 156 -11.63 0.67 7.46
CA THR A 156 -12.13 1.96 6.98
C THR A 156 -13.66 2.00 6.83
N ALA A 157 -14.31 0.88 6.51
CA ALA A 157 -15.77 0.77 6.46
C ALA A 157 -16.44 0.90 7.84
N LYS A 158 -15.68 0.75 8.94
CA LYS A 158 -16.19 0.90 10.31
C LYS A 158 -16.27 2.34 10.81
N LEU A 159 -15.96 3.35 9.99
CA LEU A 159 -16.35 4.73 10.29
C LEU A 159 -17.89 4.82 10.29
N PRO A 160 -18.54 5.07 11.44
CA PRO A 160 -19.99 5.15 11.49
C PRO A 160 -20.46 6.26 10.55
N LYS A 161 -21.39 5.95 9.65
CA LYS A 161 -22.33 6.96 9.17
C LYS A 161 -23.08 7.43 10.42
N GLU A 162 -22.72 8.59 10.95
CA GLU A 162 -23.53 9.26 11.98
C GLU A 162 -24.96 9.39 11.43
N SER A 163 -25.87 8.61 12.00
CA SER A 163 -27.30 8.85 11.85
C SER A 163 -27.62 10.16 12.57
N VAL A 164 -28.16 11.11 11.83
CA VAL A 164 -28.66 12.41 12.29
C VAL A 164 -29.50 12.25 13.57
N GLY A 165 -29.03 12.84 14.68
CA GLY A 165 -29.80 12.89 15.93
C GLY A 165 -29.04 13.38 17.17
N SER A 166 -28.91 14.71 17.32
CA SER A 166 -28.56 15.48 18.54
C SER A 166 -27.16 15.34 19.19
N PRO A 167 -26.62 16.44 19.77
CA PRO A 167 -25.22 16.50 20.19
C PRO A 167 -25.03 16.03 21.63
N SER A 168 -24.30 14.93 21.82
CA SER A 168 -23.75 14.57 23.13
C SER A 168 -22.23 14.53 23.07
N LYS A 169 -21.63 15.55 23.70
CA LYS A 169 -20.28 15.65 24.29
C LYS A 169 -19.23 14.65 23.76
N ALA A 170 -18.32 15.20 22.95
CA ALA A 170 -16.92 14.82 22.74
C ALA A 170 -16.53 13.44 23.29
N ASN A 171 -16.63 12.41 22.44
CA ASN A 171 -15.92 11.16 22.71
C ASN A 171 -14.42 11.40 22.45
N ARG A 172 -13.67 11.52 23.53
CA ARG A 172 -12.22 11.59 23.59
C ARG A 172 -11.68 10.30 22.97
N GLN A 173 -10.95 10.40 21.85
CA GLN A 173 -10.11 9.28 21.41
C GLN A 173 -9.11 9.01 22.53
N GLU A 174 -9.36 7.96 23.29
CA GLU A 174 -8.52 7.44 24.38
C GLU A 174 -7.10 7.16 23.86
N PRO A 175 -6.07 7.89 24.33
CA PRO A 175 -4.66 7.66 24.01
C PRO A 175 -4.03 6.53 24.86
N ASP A 176 -4.84 5.72 25.54
CA ASP A 176 -4.39 4.88 26.66
C ASP A 176 -3.63 3.61 26.23
N LEU A 177 -3.56 3.30 24.94
CA LEU A 177 -2.83 2.13 24.43
C LEU A 177 -1.32 2.37 24.23
N GLU A 178 -0.87 3.63 24.18
CA GLU A 178 0.54 3.95 23.89
C GLU A 178 1.42 4.06 25.14
N TRP A 179 0.82 4.20 26.34
CA TRP A 179 1.56 4.52 27.57
C TRP A 179 1.14 3.73 28.83
N ALA A 180 0.67 2.49 28.68
CA ALA A 180 0.50 1.61 29.83
C ALA A 180 1.88 1.36 30.49
N LYS A 181 2.12 2.00 31.65
CA LYS A 181 3.21 1.69 32.57
C LYS A 181 2.80 0.55 33.50
#